data_AF-A0A975RYW3-F1
#
_entry.id   AF-A0A975RYW3-F1
#
_cell.length_a   1.000
_cell.length_b   1.000
_cell.length_c   1.000
_cell.angle_alpha   90.00
_cell.angle_beta   90.00
_cell.angle_gamma   90.00
#
_symmetry.space_group_name_H-M   'P 1'
#
loop_
_entity.id
_entity.type
_entity.pdbx_description
1 polymer ?
#
loop_
_entity_poly.entity_id
_entity_poly.type
_entity_poly.pdbx_seq_one_letter_code
_entity_poly.pdbx_strand_id
1 'polypeptide(L)'
;MDDVNRECRFFVSYSGVKLPFNLVNPIDPEMLSHRNTFIRAYFDQAGKLSGFDKVVYGEVELSHRYEYHANGALKRAEIAMPDEEPAALDFDEAAAPGLGHVTAAGIDEESP
;
A
#
# COMPACT_ATOMS: atom_id res chain seq x y z
N MET A 1 -22.25 -0.47 12.55
CA MET A 1 -21.70 -0.93 11.26
C MET A 1 -21.38 0.34 10.51
N ASP A 2 -20.17 0.87 10.72
CA ASP A 2 -19.82 2.25 10.36
C ASP A 2 -18.38 2.29 9.87
N ASP A 3 -18.09 1.64 8.75
CA ASP A 3 -16.84 1.81 8.00
C ASP A 3 -17.04 2.94 6.98
N VAL A 4 -17.38 4.14 7.47
CA VAL A 4 -17.78 5.29 6.63
C VAL A 4 -16.90 6.49 6.97
N ASN A 5 -15.58 6.36 6.81
CA ASN A 5 -14.75 7.54 6.53
C ASN A 5 -13.34 7.24 5.99
N ARG A 6 -13.08 6.06 5.42
CA ARG A 6 -11.81 5.82 4.74
C ARG A 6 -11.96 6.26 3.29
N GLU A 7 -11.24 7.30 2.91
CA GLU A 7 -11.23 7.76 1.53
C GLU A 7 -10.54 6.68 0.68
N CYS A 8 -11.30 6.09 -0.24
CA CYS A 8 -10.81 5.06 -1.14
C CYS A 8 -10.49 5.70 -2.49
N ARG A 9 -9.25 5.55 -2.96
CA ARG A 9 -8.77 6.11 -4.23
C ARG A 9 -8.06 5.05 -5.04
N PHE A 10 -8.15 5.16 -6.36
CA PHE A 10 -7.54 4.20 -7.27
C PHE A 10 -6.38 4.82 -8.02
N PHE A 11 -5.36 4.02 -8.31
CA PHE A 11 -4.13 4.45 -8.97
C PHE A 11 -3.66 3.38 -9.95
N VAL A 12 -2.91 3.78 -10.98
CA VAL A 12 -2.32 2.81 -11.93
C VAL A 12 -1.19 2.04 -11.26
N SER A 13 -0.34 2.74 -10.51
CA SER A 13 0.86 2.15 -9.94
C SER A 13 1.34 2.96 -8.73
N TYR A 14 2.45 2.53 -8.15
CA TYR A 14 3.18 3.24 -7.12
C TYR A 14 4.62 3.50 -7.57
N SER A 15 5.27 4.45 -6.91
CA SER A 15 6.64 4.87 -7.20
C SER A 15 7.41 5.12 -5.91
N GLY A 16 8.72 5.02 -6.02
CA GLY A 16 9.65 5.18 -4.92
C GLY A 16 10.07 3.85 -4.29
N VAL A 17 11.21 3.88 -3.61
CA VAL A 17 11.79 2.74 -2.89
C VAL A 17 11.65 2.89 -1.37
N LYS A 18 11.01 3.97 -0.92
CA LYS A 18 10.82 4.30 0.50
C LYS A 18 9.36 4.14 0.86
N LEU A 19 9.11 3.52 2.01
CA LEU A 19 7.78 3.41 2.57
C LEU A 19 7.38 4.69 3.34
N PRO A 20 6.07 5.01 3.39
CA PRO A 20 5.00 4.41 2.58
C PRO A 20 5.16 4.75 1.09
N PHE A 21 4.79 3.82 0.20
CA PHE A 21 4.94 4.03 -1.24
C PHE A 21 4.11 5.22 -1.75
N ASN A 22 4.65 5.93 -2.75
CA ASN A 22 3.94 7.04 -3.37
C ASN A 22 3.06 6.53 -4.51
N LEU A 23 1.74 6.66 -4.40
CA LEU A 23 0.82 6.23 -5.44
C LEU A 23 0.75 7.25 -6.57
N VAL A 24 0.82 6.78 -7.81
CA VAL A 24 0.91 7.63 -9.00
C VAL A 24 -0.16 7.27 -10.03
N ASN A 25 -0.49 8.25 -10.85
CA ASN A 25 -1.52 8.15 -11.90
C ASN A 25 -2.88 7.75 -11.29
N PRO A 26 -3.57 8.67 -10.59
CA PRO A 26 -4.90 8.40 -10.07
C PRO A 26 -5.85 8.01 -11.21
N ILE A 27 -6.76 7.08 -10.91
CA ILE A 27 -7.76 6.55 -11.84
C ILE A 27 -9.15 6.79 -11.26
N ASP A 28 -10.08 7.23 -12.09
CA ASP A 28 -11.50 7.25 -11.76
C ASP A 28 -12.06 5.82 -11.65
N PRO A 29 -12.95 5.55 -10.68
CA PRO A 29 -13.54 4.22 -10.49
C PRO A 29 -14.24 3.68 -11.75
N GLU A 30 -14.76 4.57 -12.60
CA GLU A 30 -15.41 4.21 -13.87
C GLU A 30 -14.43 3.62 -14.90
N MET A 31 -13.15 3.98 -14.81
CA MET A 31 -12.09 3.50 -15.72
C MET A 31 -11.49 2.16 -15.27
N LEU A 32 -11.85 1.66 -14.08
CA LEU A 32 -11.35 0.38 -13.57
C LEU A 32 -11.80 -0.81 -14.41
N SER A 33 -13.02 -0.77 -14.96
CA SER A 33 -13.57 -1.85 -15.79
C SER A 33 -12.76 -2.13 -17.06
N HIS A 34 -11.88 -1.20 -17.46
CA HIS A 34 -11.02 -1.32 -18.64
C HIS A 34 -9.59 -1.74 -18.28
N ARG A 35 -9.31 -1.98 -17.01
CA ARG A 35 -7.97 -2.26 -16.49
C ARG A 35 -7.93 -3.67 -15.92
N ASN A 36 -6.90 -4.41 -16.31
CA ASN A 36 -6.58 -5.67 -15.68
C ASN A 36 -5.94 -5.43 -14.31
N THR A 37 -5.11 -4.40 -14.18
CA THR A 37 -4.36 -4.10 -12.96
C THR A 37 -4.61 -2.67 -12.49
N PHE A 38 -4.85 -2.52 -11.18
CA PHE A 38 -4.94 -1.22 -10.52
C PHE A 38 -4.57 -1.34 -9.03
N ILE A 39 -4.20 -0.22 -8.44
CA ILE A 39 -3.98 -0.08 -7.00
C ILE A 39 -5.22 0.54 -6.35
N ARG A 40 -5.78 -0.11 -5.34
CA ARG A 40 -6.85 0.41 -4.50
C ARG A 40 -6.29 0.85 -3.16
N ALA A 41 -6.31 2.15 -2.89
CA ALA A 41 -5.67 2.75 -1.74
C ALA A 41 -6.66 3.33 -0.75
N TYR A 42 -6.32 3.22 0.53
CA TYR A 42 -7.13 3.65 1.65
C TYR A 42 -6.41 4.74 2.42
N PHE A 43 -7.09 5.87 2.63
CA PHE A 43 -6.58 6.98 3.40
C PHE A 43 -7.36 7.12 4.71
N ASP A 44 -6.64 7.42 5.78
CA ASP A 44 -7.22 7.74 7.09
C ASP A 44 -7.91 9.12 7.08
N GLN A 45 -8.62 9.47 8.16
CA GLN A 45 -9.27 10.77 8.35
C GLN A 45 -8.29 11.95 8.23
N ALA A 46 -7.01 11.74 8.52
CA ALA A 46 -5.95 12.73 8.32
C ALA A 46 -5.47 12.86 6.86
N GLY A 47 -6.07 12.14 5.90
CA GLY A 47 -5.65 12.11 4.50
C GLY A 47 -4.34 11.34 4.26
N LYS A 48 -3.97 10.46 5.19
CA LYS A 48 -2.70 9.70 5.15
C LYS A 48 -2.94 8.29 4.68
N LEU A 49 -2.04 7.77 3.83
CA LEU A 49 -2.17 6.42 3.27
C LEU A 49 -2.09 5.36 4.38
N SER A 50 -3.21 4.75 4.73
CA SER A 50 -3.28 3.63 5.69
C SER A 50 -2.91 2.30 5.05
N GLY A 51 -2.94 2.20 3.72
CA GLY A 51 -2.63 0.97 3.01
C GLY A 51 -3.14 0.97 1.58
N PHE A 52 -2.78 -0.04 0.82
CA PHE A 52 -3.34 -0.26 -0.52
C PHE A 52 -3.34 -1.74 -0.88
N ASP A 53 -4.16 -2.10 -1.86
CA ASP A 53 -4.23 -3.43 -2.46
C ASP A 53 -3.89 -3.31 -3.96
N LYS A 54 -2.95 -4.09 -4.47
CA LYS A 54 -2.73 -4.29 -5.90
C LYS A 54 -3.73 -5.35 -6.37
N VAL A 55 -4.69 -4.92 -7.18
CA VAL A 55 -5.71 -5.79 -7.77
C VAL A 55 -5.29 -6.09 -9.20
N VAL A 56 -5.20 -7.37 -9.54
CA VAL A 56 -4.85 -7.88 -10.87
C VAL A 56 -5.91 -8.90 -11.27
N TYR A 57 -6.55 -8.67 -12.42
CA TYR A 57 -7.70 -9.43 -12.91
C TYR A 57 -8.84 -9.62 -11.88
N GLY A 58 -8.99 -8.66 -10.95
CA GLY A 58 -10.00 -8.70 -9.89
C GLY A 58 -9.56 -9.39 -8.60
N GLU A 59 -8.36 -9.97 -8.56
CA GLU A 59 -7.78 -10.64 -7.39
C GLU A 59 -6.73 -9.74 -6.73
N VAL A 60 -6.59 -9.83 -5.41
CA VAL A 60 -5.59 -9.04 -4.68
C VAL A 60 -4.27 -9.80 -4.66
N GLU A 61 -3.33 -9.37 -5.49
CA GLU A 61 -2.00 -9.98 -5.60
C GLU A 61 -1.06 -9.49 -4.49
N LEU A 62 -1.27 -8.27 -3.99
CA LEU A 62 -0.40 -7.68 -2.98
C LEU A 62 -1.19 -6.69 -2.12
N SER A 63 -1.07 -6.81 -0.80
CA SER A 63 -1.75 -5.95 0.17
C SER A 63 -0.72 -5.31 1.08
N HIS A 64 -0.76 -3.99 1.16
CA HIS A 64 0.01 -3.20 2.12
C HIS A 64 -0.91 -2.61 3.19
N ARG A 65 -0.47 -2.69 4.44
CA ARG A 65 -1.09 -2.01 5.59
C ARG A 65 -0.02 -1.24 6.34
N TYR A 66 -0.29 0.03 6.60
CA TYR A 66 0.62 0.94 7.26
C TYR A 66 0.03 1.41 8.59
N GLU A 67 0.83 1.30 9.64
CA GLU A 67 0.56 1.92 10.92
C GLU A 67 1.56 3.05 11.15
N TYR A 68 1.09 4.13 11.77
CA TYR A 68 1.92 5.30 12.07
C TYR A 68 2.02 5.50 13.57
N HIS A 69 3.16 6.01 14.01
CA HIS A 69 3.37 6.52 15.35
C HIS A 69 2.55 7.80 15.58
N ALA A 70 2.36 8.19 16.84
CA ALA A 70 1.63 9.41 17.20
C ALA A 70 2.26 10.69 16.61
N ASN A 71 3.57 10.67 16.34
CA ASN A 71 4.30 11.75 15.68
C ASN A 71 4.12 11.78 14.14
N GLY A 72 3.44 10.78 13.56
CA GLY A 72 3.28 10.64 12.13
C GLY A 72 4.43 9.91 11.40
N ALA A 73 5.43 9.38 12.10
CA ALA A 73 6.40 8.47 11.49
C ALA A 73 5.73 7.12 11.16
N LEU A 74 6.23 6.42 10.14
CA LEU A 74 5.80 5.04 9.89
C LEU A 74 6.26 4.19 11.08
N LYS A 75 5.34 3.40 11.63
CA LYS A 75 5.58 2.48 12.75
C LYS A 75 5.70 1.06 12.26
N ARG A 76 4.81 0.65 11.37
CA ARG A 76 4.78 -0.72 10.86
C ARG A 76 4.25 -0.73 9.44
N ALA A 77 4.85 -1.57 8.60
CA ALA A 77 4.34 -1.90 7.28
C ALA A 77 4.16 -3.41 7.18
N GLU A 78 2.93 -3.85 6.98
CA GLU A 78 2.60 -5.25 6.72
C GLU A 78 2.34 -5.43 5.23
N ILE A 79 3.01 -6.41 4.64
CA ILE A 79 2.89 -6.82 3.24
C ILE A 79 2.37 -8.26 3.25
N ALA A 80 1.19 -8.45 2.66
CA ALA A 80 0.61 -9.77 2.47
C ALA A 80 0.45 -10.06 0.98
N MET A 81 0.84 -11.26 0.58
CA MET A 81 0.67 -11.80 -0.78
C MET A 81 -0.05 -13.15 -0.66
N PRO A 82 -0.87 -13.56 -1.63
CA PRO A 82 -1.71 -14.75 -1.50
C PRO A 82 -0.92 -16.07 -1.38
N ASP A 83 0.30 -16.13 -1.90
CA ASP A 83 1.14 -17.35 -1.92
C ASP A 83 2.33 -17.28 -0.93
N GLU A 84 2.51 -16.17 -0.22
CA GLU A 84 3.65 -15.97 0.69
C GLU A 84 3.21 -15.66 2.11
N GLU A 85 4.08 -15.97 3.07
CA GLU A 85 3.87 -15.56 4.46
C GLU A 85 3.89 -14.03 4.56
N PRO A 86 2.93 -13.42 5.28
CA PRO A 86 2.88 -11.97 5.40
C PRO A 86 4.14 -11.44 6.09
N ALA A 87 4.82 -10.52 5.40
CA ALA A 87 6.00 -9.86 5.92
C ALA A 87 5.59 -8.60 6.68
N ALA A 88 6.12 -8.41 7.88
CA ALA A 88 5.94 -7.18 8.64
C ALA A 88 7.30 -6.49 8.88
N LEU A 89 7.35 -5.18 8.62
CA LEU A 89 8.46 -4.32 8.95
C LEU A 89 8.05 -3.40 10.08
N ASP A 90 8.81 -3.40 11.17
CA ASP A 90 8.65 -2.44 12.24
C ASP A 90 9.73 -1.34 12.12
N PHE A 91 9.29 -0.10 12.29
CA PHE A 91 10.08 1.12 12.17
C PHE A 91 10.08 1.85 13.52
N ASP A 92 11.24 2.38 13.88
CA ASP A 92 11.36 3.20 15.08
C ASP A 92 10.71 4.59 14.87
N GLU A 93 10.57 5.37 15.94
CA GLU A 93 9.98 6.72 15.91
C GLU A 93 10.72 7.69 14.96
N ALA A 94 11.98 7.38 14.61
CA ALA A 94 12.76 8.07 13.57
C ALA A 94 12.43 7.65 12.13
N ALA A 95 11.49 6.73 11.91
CA ALA A 95 11.21 6.05 10.63
C ALA A 95 12.43 5.35 10.02
N ALA A 96 13.47 5.10 10.81
CA ALA A 96 14.57 4.24 10.40
C ALA A 96 14.07 2.80 10.43
N PRO A 97 14.30 1.99 9.37
CA PRO A 97 14.00 0.58 9.44
C PRO A 97 14.74 0.01 10.64
N GLY A 98 14.03 -0.68 11.55
CA GLY A 98 14.70 -1.53 12.51
C GLY A 98 15.58 -2.52 11.74
N LEU A 99 16.64 -3.04 12.37
CA LEU A 99 17.47 -4.13 11.82
C LEU A 99 16.63 -5.43 11.71
N GLY A 100 15.56 -5.40 10.94
CA GLY A 100 14.76 -6.53 10.49
C GLY A 100 15.03 -6.68 9.00
N HIS A 101 15.80 -7.69 8.65
CA HIS A 101 16.13 -8.01 7.27
C HIS A 101 14.85 -8.47 6.57
N VAL A 102 14.24 -7.61 5.77
CA VAL A 102 13.27 -8.04 4.76
C VAL A 102 13.81 -7.65 3.40
N THR A 103 14.06 -8.68 2.60
CA THR A 103 14.19 -8.50 1.16
C THR A 103 12.81 -8.07 0.68
N ALA A 104 12.69 -6.88 0.10
CA ALA A 104 11.46 -6.43 -0.55
C ALA A 104 11.15 -7.37 -1.73
N ALA A 105 10.57 -8.52 -1.43
CA ALA A 105 9.96 -9.41 -2.40
C ALA A 105 8.80 -8.63 -3.02
N GLY A 106 8.71 -8.65 -4.35
CA GLY A 106 7.58 -8.07 -5.07
C GLY A 106 7.73 -6.63 -5.57
N ILE A 107 8.94 -6.10 -5.76
CA ILE A 107 9.10 -4.95 -6.69
C ILE A 107 9.11 -5.50 -8.11
N ASP A 108 7.96 -5.98 -8.55
CA ASP A 108 7.69 -6.12 -9.97
C ASP A 108 7.50 -4.70 -10.51
N GLU A 109 8.61 -4.12 -11.01
CA GLU A 109 8.59 -2.95 -11.89
C GLU A 109 7.99 -3.40 -13.23
N GLU A 110 6.68 -3.68 -13.26
CA GLU A 110 5.97 -3.83 -14.54
C GLU A 110 5.89 -2.45 -15.19
N SER A 111 6.91 -2.15 -15.98
CA SER A 111 6.89 -1.11 -17.00
C SER A 111 5.81 -1.40 -18.05
N PRO A 112 5.23 -0.35 -18.67
CA PRO A 112 3.95 -0.37 -19.40
C PRO A 112 3.91 -1.23 -20.67
#